data_AF-A0A6J4LKU0-F1
#
_entry.id   AF-A0A6J4LKU0-F1
#
_cell.length_a   1.000
_cell.length_b   1.000
_cell.length_c   1.000
_cell.angle_alpha   90.00
_cell.angle_beta   90.00
_cell.angle_gamma   90.00
#
_symmetry.space_group_name_H-M   'P 1'
#
loop_
_entity.id
_entity.type
_entity.pdbx_description
1 polymer ?
#
loop_
_entity_poly.entity_id
_entity_poly.type
_entity_poly.pdbx_seq_one_letter_code
_entity_poly.pdbx_strand_id
1 'polypeptide(L)'
;MRIELITIGDELLLGFTIDTNAAHLARELAAEGVEVARRASVGDEAADIAAAVQEALDRTGAVITTGGLGPTSDDLTKPAIAALFGREMVFDESIWEGLRRLWASRGWAGEPPETNRVQAMIPAGARVLTNRHGSAPGIWLEDERGRWVAMLPGVPREMRGMLADEL
;
A
#
# COMPACT_ATOMS: atom_id res chain seq x y z
N MET A 1 -16.63 -13.20 0.31
CA MET A 1 -16.16 -11.83 0.63
C MET A 1 -16.03 -11.07 -0.68
N ARG A 2 -16.41 -9.80 -0.72
CA ARG A 2 -16.26 -8.94 -1.91
C ARG A 2 -15.19 -7.90 -1.62
N ILE A 3 -14.28 -7.67 -2.54
CA ILE A 3 -13.16 -6.73 -2.40
C ILE A 3 -13.12 -5.80 -3.60
N GLU A 4 -12.77 -4.53 -3.40
CA GLU A 4 -12.36 -3.65 -4.51
C GLU A 4 -10.85 -3.48 -4.57
N LEU A 5 -10.32 -3.39 -5.79
CA LEU A 5 -8.89 -3.12 -6.02
C LEU A 5 -8.74 -1.69 -6.53
N ILE A 6 -7.82 -0.94 -5.93
CA ILE A 6 -7.48 0.42 -6.35
C ILE A 6 -5.98 0.48 -6.64
N THR A 7 -5.62 0.83 -7.87
CA THR A 7 -4.23 1.09 -8.25
C THR A 7 -3.97 2.59 -8.29
N ILE A 8 -2.89 3.04 -7.70
CA ILE A 8 -2.55 4.45 -7.52
C ILE A 8 -1.29 4.74 -8.33
N GLY A 9 -1.36 5.74 -9.22
CA GLY A 9 -0.24 6.19 -10.03
C GLY A 9 -0.70 6.95 -11.27
N ASP A 10 -0.21 8.18 -11.45
CA ASP A 10 -0.50 9.01 -12.63
C ASP A 10 -0.08 8.33 -13.94
N GLU A 11 0.99 7.54 -13.92
CA GLU A 11 1.48 6.80 -15.09
C GLU A 11 0.49 5.73 -15.58
N LEU A 12 -0.39 5.23 -14.69
CA LEU A 12 -1.47 4.32 -15.03
C LEU A 12 -2.58 5.08 -15.77
N LEU A 13 -2.93 6.28 -15.30
CA LEU A 13 -3.95 7.12 -15.92
C LEU A 13 -3.50 7.63 -17.30
N LEU A 14 -2.22 7.96 -17.44
CA LEU A 14 -1.61 8.39 -18.70
C LEU A 14 -1.36 7.22 -19.68
N GLY A 15 -1.50 5.98 -19.20
CA GLY A 15 -1.28 4.78 -20.01
C GLY A 15 0.19 4.50 -20.33
N PHE A 16 1.13 5.12 -19.62
CA PHE A 16 2.56 4.80 -19.74
C PHE A 16 2.89 3.43 -19.13
N THR A 17 2.13 3.02 -18.11
CA THR A 17 2.25 1.72 -17.48
C THR A 17 0.93 0.97 -17.60
N ILE A 18 0.99 -0.29 -18.03
CA ILE A 18 -0.17 -1.18 -17.98
C ILE A 18 -0.36 -1.65 -16.54
N ASP A 19 -1.58 -1.53 -16.01
CA ASP A 19 -1.95 -2.04 -14.69
C ASP A 19 -1.95 -3.58 -14.66
N THR A 20 -0.75 -4.14 -14.53
CA THR A 20 -0.54 -5.58 -14.34
C THR A 20 -0.72 -6.01 -12.88
N ASN A 21 -0.71 -5.07 -11.94
CA ASN A 21 -0.84 -5.37 -10.52
C ASN A 21 -2.26 -5.80 -10.19
N ALA A 22 -3.28 -5.02 -10.54
CA ALA A 22 -4.65 -5.43 -10.26
C ALA A 22 -5.10 -6.61 -11.14
N ALA A 23 -4.48 -6.81 -12.31
CA ALA A 23 -4.69 -8.03 -13.10
C ALA A 23 -4.17 -9.28 -12.38
N HIS A 24 -2.99 -9.19 -11.73
CA HIS A 24 -2.45 -10.28 -10.94
C HIS A 24 -3.26 -10.50 -9.65
N LEU A 25 -3.49 -9.45 -8.86
CA LEU A 25 -4.30 -9.51 -7.63
C LEU A 25 -5.66 -10.16 -7.90
N ALA A 26 -6.37 -9.73 -8.94
CA ALA A 26 -7.69 -10.28 -9.25
C ALA A 26 -7.65 -11.78 -9.59
N ARG A 27 -6.59 -12.26 -10.24
CA ARG A 27 -6.42 -13.68 -10.55
C ARG A 27 -6.15 -14.51 -9.31
N GLU A 28 -5.24 -14.05 -8.45
CA GLU A 28 -4.90 -14.78 -7.22
C GLU A 28 -6.10 -14.80 -6.25
N LEU A 29 -6.78 -13.66 -6.08
CA LEU A 29 -8.01 -13.58 -5.29
C LEU A 29 -9.12 -14.49 -5.82
N ALA A 30 -9.31 -14.54 -7.15
CA ALA A 30 -10.29 -15.44 -7.76
C ALA A 30 -9.95 -16.92 -7.55
N ALA A 31 -8.66 -17.28 -7.54
CA ALA A 31 -8.22 -18.64 -7.25
C ALA A 31 -8.60 -19.08 -5.82
N GLU A 32 -8.62 -18.14 -4.88
CA GLU A 32 -9.06 -18.33 -3.49
C GLU A 32 -10.58 -18.15 -3.30
N GLY A 33 -11.35 -17.99 -4.38
CA GLY A 33 -12.81 -17.83 -4.32
C GLY A 33 -13.29 -16.46 -3.81
N VAL A 34 -12.42 -15.46 -3.81
CA VAL A 34 -12.76 -14.08 -3.45
C VAL A 34 -13.26 -13.33 -4.69
N GLU A 35 -14.42 -12.65 -4.54
CA GLU A 35 -14.99 -11.85 -5.61
C GLU A 35 -14.36 -10.45 -5.64
N VAL A 36 -13.72 -10.08 -6.75
CA VAL A 36 -13.34 -8.70 -7.02
C VAL A 36 -14.54 -7.96 -7.58
N ALA A 37 -15.17 -7.12 -6.75
CA ALA A 37 -16.40 -6.42 -7.10
C ALA A 37 -16.19 -5.28 -8.11
N ARG A 38 -15.04 -4.60 -8.00
CA ARG A 38 -14.64 -3.50 -8.90
C ARG A 38 -13.13 -3.31 -8.87
N ARG A 39 -12.60 -2.80 -9.99
CA ARG A 39 -11.24 -2.29 -10.10
C ARG A 39 -11.29 -0.82 -10.51
N ALA A 40 -10.43 0.00 -9.93
CA ALA A 40 -10.27 1.40 -10.30
C ALA A 40 -8.77 1.78 -10.31
N SER A 41 -8.43 2.76 -11.14
CA SER A 41 -7.13 3.40 -11.14
C SER A 41 -7.34 4.89 -10.85
N VAL A 42 -6.51 5.47 -10.00
CA VAL A 42 -6.54 6.90 -9.62
C VAL A 42 -5.12 7.48 -9.65
N GLY A 43 -5.04 8.81 -9.69
CA GLY A 43 -3.77 9.53 -9.65
C GLY A 43 -3.20 9.60 -8.24
N ASP A 44 -2.04 10.25 -8.10
CA ASP A 44 -1.30 10.35 -6.84
C ASP A 44 -1.81 11.43 -5.87
N GLU A 45 -2.88 12.15 -6.26
CA GLU A 45 -3.49 13.18 -5.44
C GLU A 45 -4.23 12.60 -4.23
N ALA A 46 -3.94 13.11 -3.03
CA ALA A 46 -4.51 12.61 -1.77
C ALA A 46 -6.05 12.59 -1.76
N ALA A 47 -6.68 13.60 -2.38
CA ALA A 47 -8.13 13.70 -2.45
C ALA A 47 -8.74 12.59 -3.32
N ASP A 48 -8.09 12.26 -4.44
CA ASP A 48 -8.55 11.22 -5.37
C ASP A 48 -8.38 9.82 -4.76
N ILE A 49 -7.25 9.58 -4.09
CA ILE A 49 -6.99 8.36 -3.32
C ILE A 49 -8.06 8.19 -2.23
N ALA A 50 -8.29 9.22 -1.42
CA ALA A 50 -9.23 9.16 -0.31
C ALA A 50 -10.67 8.93 -0.81
N ALA A 51 -11.10 9.63 -1.86
CA ALA A 51 -12.43 9.46 -2.43
C ALA A 51 -12.64 8.03 -2.96
N ALA A 52 -11.71 7.50 -3.75
CA ALA A 52 -11.83 6.17 -4.30
C ALA A 52 -11.86 5.08 -3.22
N VAL A 53 -10.99 5.19 -2.21
CA VAL A 53 -10.95 4.23 -1.08
C VAL A 53 -12.22 4.31 -0.25
N GLN A 54 -12.70 5.52 0.08
CA GLN A 54 -13.94 5.71 0.83
C GLN A 54 -15.14 5.09 0.11
N GLU A 55 -15.30 5.39 -1.18
CA GLU A 55 -16.39 4.82 -1.98
C GLU A 55 -16.34 3.29 -2.05
N ALA A 56 -15.15 2.71 -2.16
CA ALA A 56 -14.94 1.28 -2.20
C ALA A 56 -15.25 0.60 -0.85
N LEU A 57 -14.82 1.23 0.25
CA LEU A 57 -15.15 0.81 1.61
C LEU A 57 -16.66 0.86 1.87
N ASP A 58 -17.36 1.86 1.37
CA ASP A 58 -18.82 1.96 1.54
C ASP A 58 -19.57 0.87 0.77
N ARG A 59 -19.02 0.38 -0.34
CA ARG A 59 -19.62 -0.71 -1.13
C ARG A 59 -19.31 -2.11 -0.60
N THR A 60 -18.08 -2.35 -0.15
CA THR A 60 -17.59 -3.70 0.12
C THR A 60 -17.03 -3.91 1.51
N GLY A 61 -16.65 -2.83 2.20
CA GLY A 61 -15.95 -2.87 3.47
C GLY A 61 -14.50 -3.37 3.40
N ALA A 62 -14.00 -3.75 2.22
CA ALA A 62 -12.70 -4.40 2.06
C ALA A 62 -12.01 -3.93 0.78
N VAL A 63 -10.82 -3.34 0.92
CA VAL A 63 -10.09 -2.75 -0.21
C VAL A 63 -8.63 -3.17 -0.19
N ILE A 64 -8.10 -3.49 -1.36
CA ILE A 64 -6.65 -3.64 -1.55
C ILE A 64 -6.18 -2.50 -2.45
N THR A 65 -5.20 -1.73 -1.98
CA THR A 65 -4.54 -0.70 -2.78
C THR A 65 -3.14 -1.14 -3.21
N THR A 66 -2.67 -0.63 -4.34
CA THR A 66 -1.29 -0.82 -4.80
C THR A 66 -0.76 0.46 -5.44
N GLY A 67 0.44 0.87 -5.05
CA GLY A 67 1.04 2.15 -5.46
C GLY A 67 1.19 3.14 -4.31
N GLY A 68 2.01 4.17 -4.51
CA GLY A 68 2.16 5.28 -3.57
C GLY A 68 2.70 4.94 -2.16
N LEU A 69 3.53 3.89 -2.03
CA LEU A 69 4.18 3.49 -0.76
C LEU A 69 5.71 3.70 -0.77
N GLY A 70 6.24 4.38 -1.77
CA GLY A 70 7.66 4.57 -1.96
C GLY A 70 8.33 5.45 -0.89
N PRO A 71 9.60 5.82 -1.11
CA PRO A 71 10.35 6.71 -0.24
C PRO A 71 10.18 8.18 -0.59
N THR A 72 9.28 8.56 -1.50
CA THR A 72 9.19 9.94 -1.96
C THR A 72 8.16 10.72 -1.13
N SER A 73 8.38 12.02 -0.95
CA SER A 73 7.51 12.85 -0.09
C SER A 73 6.12 13.10 -0.68
N ASP A 74 5.96 12.82 -1.97
CA ASP A 74 4.71 12.82 -2.74
C ASP A 74 3.97 11.46 -2.67
N ASP A 75 4.49 10.46 -1.97
CA ASP A 75 3.75 9.22 -1.67
C ASP A 75 2.62 9.51 -0.65
N LEU A 76 1.47 9.96 -1.15
CA LEU A 76 0.33 10.41 -0.34
C LEU A 76 -0.64 9.29 0.07
N THR A 77 -0.42 8.04 -0.36
CA THR A 77 -1.36 6.93 -0.14
C THR A 77 -1.60 6.63 1.33
N LYS A 78 -0.53 6.45 2.11
CA LYS A 78 -0.62 6.13 3.54
C LYS A 78 -1.36 7.21 4.33
N PRO A 79 -0.96 8.50 4.28
CA PRO A 79 -1.64 9.54 5.04
C PRO A 79 -3.08 9.76 4.57
N ALA A 80 -3.36 9.68 3.26
CA ALA A 80 -4.72 9.83 2.75
C ALA A 80 -5.66 8.75 3.30
N ILE A 81 -5.22 7.48 3.30
CA ILE A 81 -6.03 6.39 3.84
C ILE A 81 -6.08 6.42 5.37
N ALA A 82 -4.99 6.75 6.06
CA ALA A 82 -4.98 6.88 7.51
C ALA A 82 -6.05 7.87 8.02
N ALA A 83 -6.22 8.98 7.31
CA ALA A 83 -7.22 9.99 7.64
C ALA A 83 -8.65 9.46 7.56
N LEU A 84 -8.97 8.56 6.62
CA LEU A 84 -10.30 7.93 6.51
C LEU A 84 -10.63 7.06 7.74
N PHE A 85 -9.62 6.49 8.38
CA PHE A 85 -9.75 5.69 9.60
C PHE A 85 -9.57 6.53 10.88
N GLY A 86 -9.40 7.85 10.76
CA GLY A 86 -9.11 8.74 11.88
C GLY A 86 -7.82 8.35 12.62
N ARG A 87 -6.81 7.88 11.88
CA ARG A 87 -5.50 7.49 12.43
C ARG A 87 -4.45 8.53 12.10
N GLU A 88 -3.66 8.89 13.10
CA GLU A 88 -2.46 9.70 12.93
C GLU A 88 -1.33 8.85 12.35
N MET A 89 -0.39 9.49 11.64
CA MET A 89 0.83 8.84 11.18
C MET A 89 1.87 8.86 12.30
N VAL A 90 2.38 7.70 12.68
CA VAL A 90 3.39 7.51 13.72
C VAL A 90 4.67 6.94 13.13
N PHE A 91 5.81 7.32 13.70
CA PHE A 91 7.10 6.78 13.29
C PHE A 91 7.36 5.43 13.97
N ASP A 92 7.66 4.42 13.17
CA ASP A 92 8.02 3.08 13.64
C ASP A 92 9.54 2.86 13.57
N GLU A 93 10.19 2.89 14.72
CA GLU A 93 11.64 2.70 14.84
C GLU A 93 12.08 1.31 14.34
N SER A 94 11.23 0.28 14.45
CA SER A 94 11.60 -1.07 14.01
C SER A 94 11.67 -1.17 12.48
N ILE A 95 10.77 -0.48 11.77
CA ILE A 95 10.80 -0.35 10.31
C ILE A 95 12.04 0.44 9.90
N TRP A 96 12.33 1.55 10.60
CA TRP A 96 13.51 2.36 10.33
C TRP A 96 14.81 1.56 10.49
N GLU A 97 14.93 0.78 11.56
CA GLU A 97 16.07 -0.11 11.77
C GLU A 97 16.14 -1.23 10.71
N GLY A 98 14.99 -1.71 10.22
CA GLY A 98 14.92 -2.60 9.07
C GLY A 98 15.50 -1.97 7.80
N LEU A 99 15.15 -0.72 7.53
CA LEU A 99 15.69 0.05 6.40
C LEU A 99 17.19 0.26 6.55
N ARG A 100 17.69 0.62 7.74
CA ARG A 100 19.14 0.72 8.01
C ARG A 100 19.87 -0.56 7.65
N ARG A 101 19.37 -1.72 8.09
CA ARG A 101 19.95 -3.02 7.74
C ARG A 101 19.90 -3.31 6.24
N LEU A 102 18.81 -2.96 5.57
CA LEU A 102 18.66 -3.13 4.12
C LEU A 102 19.65 -2.27 3.33
N TRP A 103 19.87 -1.03 3.75
CA TRP A 103 20.86 -0.14 3.13
C TRP A 103 22.30 -0.64 3.37
N ALA A 104 22.61 -1.03 4.60
CA ALA A 104 23.91 -1.61 4.94
C ALA A 104 24.23 -2.86 4.11
N SER A 105 23.27 -3.76 3.91
CA SER A 105 23.46 -4.98 3.10
C SER A 105 23.67 -4.68 1.61
N ARG A 106 23.25 -3.50 1.14
CA ARG A 106 23.49 -2.99 -0.23
C ARG A 106 24.81 -2.22 -0.36
N GLY A 107 25.67 -2.25 0.67
CA GLY A 107 26.98 -1.59 0.66
C GLY A 107 26.94 -0.10 0.99
N TRP A 108 25.81 0.41 1.48
CA TRP A 108 25.72 1.79 1.95
C TRP A 108 26.20 1.89 3.40
N ALA A 109 27.29 2.64 3.62
CA ALA A 109 27.92 2.77 4.94
C ALA A 109 27.33 3.90 5.81
N GLY A 110 26.42 4.71 5.26
CA GLY A 110 25.79 5.83 5.96
C GLY A 110 24.38 5.54 6.45
N GLU A 111 23.71 6.58 6.96
CA GLU A 111 22.27 6.53 7.23
C GLU A 111 21.48 6.45 5.90
N PRO A 112 20.32 5.77 5.87
CA PRO A 112 19.38 5.88 4.76
C PRO A 112 19.05 7.36 4.47
N PRO A 113 18.79 7.74 3.21
CA PRO A 113 18.32 9.08 2.90
C PRO A 113 17.11 9.47 3.76
N GLU A 114 17.04 10.73 4.20
CA GLU A 114 15.95 11.22 5.06
C GLU A 114 14.58 11.05 4.40
N THR A 115 14.52 11.06 3.07
CA THR A 115 13.30 10.77 2.31
C THR A 115 12.75 9.37 2.60
N ASN A 116 13.61 8.36 2.83
CA ASN A 116 13.18 7.02 3.23
C ASN A 116 12.48 6.98 4.60
N ARG A 117 12.62 8.02 5.42
CA ARG A 117 11.96 8.10 6.73
C ARG A 117 10.43 8.04 6.60
N VAL A 118 9.87 8.51 5.48
CA VAL A 118 8.43 8.37 5.19
C VAL A 118 7.99 6.91 5.13
N GLN A 119 8.87 5.97 4.74
CA GLN A 119 8.56 4.53 4.69
C GLN A 119 8.33 3.93 6.09
N ALA A 120 8.96 4.52 7.12
CA ALA A 120 8.76 4.15 8.53
C ALA A 120 7.61 4.92 9.21
N MET A 121 6.96 5.87 8.52
CA MET A 121 5.72 6.47 8.99
C MET A 121 4.54 5.54 8.64
N ILE A 122 3.82 5.05 9.65
CA ILE A 122 2.66 4.16 9.48
C ILE A 122 1.44 4.72 10.23
N PRO A 123 0.21 4.38 9.83
CA PRO A 123 -0.98 4.75 10.59
C PRO A 123 -0.96 4.11 11.99
N ALA A 124 -1.33 4.87 13.02
CA ALA A 124 -1.41 4.38 14.39
C ALA A 124 -2.33 3.15 14.50
N GLY A 125 -1.84 2.09 15.13
CA GLY A 125 -2.58 0.83 15.30
C GLY A 125 -2.69 -0.02 14.04
N ALA A 126 -2.02 0.35 12.94
CA ALA A 126 -1.94 -0.50 11.76
C ALA A 126 -1.07 -1.75 12.01
N ARG A 127 -1.42 -2.84 11.33
CA ARG A 127 -0.56 -4.02 11.22
C ARG A 127 0.38 -3.83 10.03
N VAL A 128 1.67 -3.95 10.28
CA VAL A 128 2.70 -3.87 9.23
C VAL A 128 2.75 -5.19 8.46
N LEU A 129 2.78 -5.12 7.13
CA LEU A 129 3.01 -6.26 6.23
C LEU A 129 4.46 -6.24 5.79
N THR A 130 5.22 -7.29 6.10
CA THR A 130 6.68 -7.27 5.88
C THR A 130 7.00 -7.38 4.40
N ASN A 131 7.75 -6.40 3.86
CA ASN A 131 8.26 -6.48 2.50
C ASN A 131 9.63 -7.17 2.45
N ARG A 132 9.67 -8.44 2.04
CA ARG A 132 10.93 -9.20 1.87
C ARG A 132 11.61 -8.95 0.52
N HIS A 133 10.93 -8.26 -0.39
CA HIS A 133 11.33 -8.12 -1.80
C HIS A 133 11.72 -6.68 -2.18
N GLY A 134 11.60 -5.76 -1.22
CA GLY A 134 11.77 -4.32 -1.37
C GLY A 134 11.98 -3.60 -0.04
N SER A 135 11.85 -2.27 -0.05
CA SER A 135 12.03 -1.44 1.16
C SER A 135 10.72 -0.97 1.79
N ALA A 136 9.68 -0.74 0.98
CA ALA A 136 8.41 -0.20 1.45
C ALA A 136 7.58 -1.29 2.13
N PRO A 137 7.31 -1.23 3.45
CA PRO A 137 6.38 -2.17 4.06
C PRO A 137 4.97 -1.94 3.53
N GLY A 138 4.17 -3.01 3.47
CA GLY A 138 2.74 -2.88 3.29
C GLY A 138 2.05 -2.56 4.61
N ILE A 139 0.79 -2.19 4.53
CA ILE A 139 0.01 -1.79 5.71
C ILE A 139 -1.36 -2.45 5.64
N TRP A 140 -1.75 -3.11 6.72
CA TRP A 140 -3.13 -3.50 6.96
C TRP A 140 -3.74 -2.58 8.00
N LEU A 141 -4.80 -1.88 7.62
CA LEU A 141 -5.52 -0.96 8.50
C LEU A 141 -6.98 -1.36 8.57
N GLU A 142 -7.51 -1.48 9.78
CA GLU A 142 -8.86 -1.97 10.05
C GLU A 142 -9.54 -1.09 11.11
N ASP A 143 -10.84 -0.85 10.94
CA ASP A 143 -11.67 -0.14 11.91
C ASP A 143 -12.45 -1.10 12.83
N GLU A 144 -13.04 -0.55 13.89
CA GLU A 144 -13.81 -1.32 14.87
C GLU A 144 -15.07 -1.97 14.29
N ARG A 145 -15.49 -1.56 13.08
CA ARG A 145 -16.64 -2.11 12.36
C ARG A 145 -16.23 -3.27 11.45
N GLY A 146 -14.94 -3.63 11.41
CA GLY A 146 -14.38 -4.68 10.57
C GLY A 146 -14.17 -4.28 9.11
N ARG A 147 -14.23 -2.98 8.79
CA ARG A 147 -13.83 -2.49 7.46
C ARG A 147 -12.32 -2.36 7.41
N TRP A 148 -11.70 -2.72 6.30
CA TRP A 148 -10.25 -2.74 6.20
C TRP A 148 -9.70 -2.32 4.84
N VAL A 149 -8.47 -1.82 4.85
CA VAL A 149 -7.65 -1.55 3.68
C VAL A 149 -6.28 -2.23 3.84
N ALA A 150 -5.89 -3.02 2.84
CA ALA A 150 -4.53 -3.52 2.69
C ALA A 150 -3.79 -2.71 1.62
N MET A 151 -2.75 -1.99 2.01
CA MET A 151 -1.91 -1.19 1.13
C MET A 151 -0.66 -1.98 0.74
N LEU A 152 -0.48 -2.20 -0.55
CA LEU A 152 0.66 -2.94 -1.11
C LEU A 152 1.56 -2.03 -1.95
N PRO A 153 2.86 -2.36 -2.12
CA PRO A 153 3.76 -1.59 -2.98
C PRO A 153 3.29 -1.53 -4.43
N GLY A 154 3.69 -0.50 -5.18
CA GLY A 154 3.41 -0.39 -6.62
C GLY A 154 4.34 -1.24 -7.49
N VAL A 155 5.55 -1.56 -7.02
CA VAL A 155 6.52 -2.36 -7.75
C VAL A 155 6.00 -3.80 -7.90
N PRO A 156 5.78 -4.33 -9.13
CA PRO A 156 5.11 -5.61 -9.31
C PRO A 156 5.78 -6.78 -8.59
N ARG A 157 7.12 -6.84 -8.56
CA ARG A 157 7.84 -7.89 -7.83
C ARG A 157 7.54 -7.85 -6.32
N GLU A 158 7.49 -6.65 -5.75
CA GLU A 158 7.26 -6.44 -4.32
C GLU A 158 5.81 -6.75 -3.95
N MET A 159 4.86 -6.23 -4.72
CA MET A 159 3.43 -6.49 -4.54
C MET A 159 3.12 -7.99 -4.57
N ARG A 160 3.61 -8.71 -5.58
CA ARG A 160 3.37 -10.15 -5.74
C ARG A 160 3.98 -10.97 -4.61
N GLY A 161 5.21 -10.63 -4.23
CA GLY A 161 5.88 -11.29 -3.12
C GLY A 161 5.15 -11.06 -1.81
N MET A 162 4.74 -9.82 -1.54
CA MET A 162 4.00 -9.48 -0.32
C MET A 162 2.61 -10.11 -0.28
N LEU A 163 1.90 -10.16 -1.41
CA LEU A 163 0.64 -10.89 -1.50
C LEU A 163 0.85 -12.35 -1.07
N ALA A 164 1.83 -13.05 -1.64
CA ALA A 164 2.07 -14.46 -1.32
C ALA A 164 2.60 -14.70 0.12
N ASP A 165 3.33 -13.72 0.69
CA ASP A 165 4.00 -13.87 1.98
C ASP A 165 3.10 -13.46 3.18
N GLU A 166 2.12 -12.55 2.97
CA GLU A 166 1.45 -11.83 4.06
C GLU A 166 -0.10 -11.78 3.98
N LEU A 167 -0.71 -12.13 2.84
CA LEU A 167 -2.16 -12.04 2.59
C LEU A 167 -2.75 -13.38 2.12
#